data_AF-A0AAV8T4L1-F1
#
_entry.id   AF-A0AAV8T4L1-F1
#
_cell.length_a   1.000
_cell.length_b   1.000
_cell.length_c   1.000
_cell.angle_alpha   90.00
_cell.angle_beta   90.00
_cell.angle_gamma   90.00
#
_symmetry.space_group_name_H-M   'P 1'
#
loop_
_entity.id
_entity.type
_entity.pdbx_description
1 polymer ?
#
loop_
_entity_poly.entity_id
_entity_poly.type
_entity_poly.pdbx_seq_one_letter_code
_entity_poly.pdbx_strand_id
1 'polypeptide(L)'
;MPQVNTLVLSRKMMFQKQKKQGTGKRNRFLITVNVVGSAGPLRFVVKEDDPVAGVIESALKAYARGGRVPVLGSDVKNFMLYCANGTSEALSPQEAIGSRGARNFVLCKKQLQPQMTEGRSELMRRKASGWKAWLSKSFSFSR
;
A
#
# COMPACT_ATOMS: atom_id res chain seq x y z
N MET A 1 -44.48 42.04 5.47
CA MET A 1 -45.08 40.71 5.29
C MET A 1 -45.61 40.62 3.87
N PRO A 2 -45.17 39.65 3.04
CA PRO A 2 -43.91 38.89 3.15
C PRO A 2 -42.72 39.88 2.87
N GLN A 3 -41.62 39.65 2.14
CA GLN A 3 -40.96 38.46 1.56
C GLN A 3 -39.42 38.70 1.62
N VAL A 4 -38.63 37.75 1.11
CA VAL A 4 -37.16 37.78 0.96
C VAL A 4 -36.73 37.50 -0.49
N ASN A 5 -35.51 37.94 -0.86
CA ASN A 5 -34.55 37.04 -1.54
C ASN A 5 -33.12 37.60 -1.52
N THR A 6 -32.43 37.32 -0.40
CA THR A 6 -30.97 37.41 -0.29
C THR A 6 -30.33 36.21 -0.98
N LEU A 7 -29.53 36.41 -2.03
CA LEU A 7 -28.56 35.41 -2.51
C LEU A 7 -27.19 36.02 -2.80
N VAL A 8 -26.53 36.40 -1.70
CA VAL A 8 -25.10 36.18 -1.43
C VAL A 8 -24.16 36.24 -2.65
N LEU A 9 -23.80 37.47 -3.04
CA LEU A 9 -22.68 37.74 -3.93
C LEU A 9 -21.33 37.46 -3.22
N SER A 10 -20.98 36.19 -3.00
CA SER A 10 -19.60 35.76 -2.68
C SER A 10 -19.43 34.25 -2.59
N ARG A 11 -18.19 33.78 -2.77
CA ARG A 11 -17.71 32.39 -2.63
C ARG A 11 -18.15 31.39 -3.72
N LYS A 12 -17.68 31.62 -4.94
CA LYS A 12 -17.05 30.54 -5.73
C LYS A 12 -15.63 30.97 -6.10
N MET A 13 -14.69 30.71 -5.18
CA MET A 13 -13.27 30.78 -5.52
C MET A 13 -13.02 29.82 -6.67
N MET A 14 -12.58 30.38 -7.80
CA MET A 14 -12.20 29.58 -8.95
C MET A 14 -11.06 28.66 -8.52
N PHE A 15 -11.29 27.35 -8.59
CA PHE A 15 -10.18 26.40 -8.68
C PHE A 15 -9.47 26.69 -10.00
N GLN A 16 -8.51 27.61 -9.97
CA GLN A 16 -7.59 27.83 -11.07
C GLN A 16 -6.82 26.54 -11.28
N LYS A 17 -7.32 25.74 -12.22
CA LYS A 17 -6.65 24.57 -12.77
C LYS A 17 -5.39 25.09 -13.46
N GLN A 18 -4.31 25.24 -12.69
CA GLN A 18 -2.99 25.57 -13.21
C GLN A 18 -2.54 24.44 -14.12
N LYS A 19 -2.93 24.52 -15.39
CA LYS A 19 -2.39 23.74 -16.48
C LYS A 19 -0.97 24.25 -16.71
N LYS A 20 -0.03 23.87 -15.83
CA LYS A 20 1.40 24.07 -16.04
C LYS A 20 1.79 23.28 -17.29
N GLN A 21 1.72 23.96 -18.42
CA GLN A 21 2.23 23.51 -19.71
C GLN A 21 3.76 23.65 -19.67
N GLY A 22 4.38 22.86 -18.79
CA GLY A 22 5.82 22.72 -18.76
C GLY A 22 6.26 21.73 -19.83
N THR A 23 7.26 22.11 -20.62
CA THR A 23 8.18 21.19 -21.32
C THR A 23 9.06 20.46 -20.29
N GLY A 24 8.38 19.84 -19.31
CA GLY A 24 8.97 19.41 -18.05
C GLY A 24 9.98 18.30 -18.25
N LYS A 25 11.16 18.51 -17.69
CA LYS A 25 12.19 17.48 -17.49
C LYS A 25 11.51 16.26 -16.85
N ARG A 26 11.29 15.19 -17.65
CA ARG A 26 10.57 13.99 -17.22
C ARG A 26 11.46 13.18 -16.26
N ASN A 27 11.67 13.71 -15.07
CA ASN A 27 12.40 13.08 -13.99
C ASN A 27 11.68 11.79 -13.61
N ARG A 28 12.19 10.69 -14.15
CA ARG A 28 11.82 9.34 -13.79
C ARG A 28 12.94 8.76 -12.94
N PHE A 29 12.59 8.11 -11.85
CA PHE A 29 13.56 7.44 -11.01
C PHE A 29 13.09 6.05 -10.60
N LEU A 30 14.06 5.18 -10.34
CA LEU A 30 13.82 3.87 -9.79
C LEU A 30 13.48 4.00 -8.30
N ILE A 31 12.42 3.33 -7.86
CA ILE A 31 12.09 3.17 -6.45
C ILE A 31 12.15 1.71 -6.02
N THR A 32 12.41 1.51 -4.74
CA THR A 32 12.32 0.23 -4.05
C THR A 32 11.13 0.29 -3.09
N VAL A 33 10.19 -0.63 -3.21
CA VAL A 33 9.03 -0.74 -2.32
C VAL A 33 9.09 -2.08 -1.58
N ASN A 34 9.40 -2.02 -0.29
CA ASN A 34 9.37 -3.18 0.60
C ASN A 34 7.93 -3.41 1.06
N VAL A 35 7.35 -4.57 0.77
CA VAL A 35 5.99 -4.89 1.22
C VAL A 35 6.06 -5.74 2.48
N VAL A 36 5.37 -5.31 3.54
CA VAL A 36 5.36 -6.03 4.83
C VAL A 36 4.85 -7.46 4.64
N GLY A 37 5.63 -8.43 5.12
CA GLY A 37 5.34 -9.86 5.01
C GLY A 37 5.68 -10.51 3.66
N SER A 38 6.27 -9.77 2.71
CA SER A 38 6.69 -10.32 1.41
C SER A 38 8.11 -10.89 1.44
N ALA A 39 8.40 -11.83 0.53
CA ALA A 39 9.72 -12.44 0.35
C ALA A 39 10.83 -11.49 -0.17
N GLY A 40 10.51 -10.23 -0.53
CA GLY A 40 11.52 -9.27 -0.95
C GLY A 40 10.95 -7.95 -1.49
N PRO A 41 11.80 -7.00 -1.90
CA PRO A 41 11.37 -5.70 -2.45
C PRO A 41 10.72 -5.82 -3.84
N LEU A 42 9.86 -4.87 -4.18
CA LEU A 42 9.48 -4.54 -5.55
C LEU A 42 10.39 -3.40 -6.04
N ARG A 43 10.77 -3.42 -7.32
CA ARG A 43 11.58 -2.35 -7.94
C ARG A 43 10.93 -1.95 -9.27
N PHE A 44 10.60 -0.68 -9.42
CA PHE A 44 10.01 -0.13 -10.65
C PHE A 44 10.26 1.37 -10.77
N VAL A 45 10.08 1.91 -11.98
CA VAL A 45 10.32 3.32 -12.28
C VAL A 45 9.01 4.10 -12.16
N VAL A 46 9.06 5.24 -11.46
CA VAL A 46 7.97 6.22 -11.33
C VAL A 46 8.42 7.58 -11.86
N LYS A 47 7.48 8.48 -12.15
CA LYS A 47 7.77 9.90 -12.35
C LYS A 47 7.75 10.63 -11.01
N GLU A 48 8.46 11.75 -10.93
CA GLU A 48 8.51 12.60 -9.74
C GLU A 48 7.13 13.13 -9.33
N ASP A 49 6.30 13.51 -10.31
CA ASP A 49 4.93 14.00 -10.13
C ASP A 49 3.86 12.90 -9.97
N ASP A 50 4.21 11.60 -10.01
CA ASP A 50 3.21 10.54 -9.88
C ASP A 50 2.64 10.53 -8.43
N PRO A 51 1.31 10.54 -8.25
CA PRO A 51 0.71 10.56 -6.91
C PRO A 51 0.92 9.23 -6.18
N VAL A 52 1.13 9.29 -4.86
CA VAL A 52 1.34 8.12 -3.98
C VAL A 52 0.28 7.04 -4.17
N ALA A 53 -1.00 7.40 -4.35
CA ALA A 53 -2.07 6.44 -4.63
C ALA A 53 -1.81 5.59 -5.89
N GLY A 54 -1.29 6.19 -6.97
CA GLY A 54 -0.95 5.48 -8.22
C GLY A 54 0.32 4.63 -8.08
N VAL A 55 1.25 5.05 -7.22
CA VAL A 55 2.44 4.25 -6.86
C VAL A 55 2.04 3.00 -6.05
N ILE A 56 1.10 3.14 -5.11
CA ILE A 56 0.52 2.00 -4.38
C ILE A 56 -0.20 1.04 -5.34
N GLU A 57 -1.05 1.55 -6.24
CA GLU A 57 -1.74 0.72 -7.25
C GLU A 57 -0.74 -0.05 -8.13
N SER A 58 0.32 0.63 -8.58
CA SER A 58 1.40 0.03 -9.38
C SER A 58 2.17 -1.03 -8.61
N ALA A 59 2.43 -0.81 -7.32
CA ALA A 59 3.06 -1.80 -6.44
C ALA A 59 2.16 -3.03 -6.25
N LEU A 60 0.85 -2.87 -6.00
CA LEU A 60 -0.09 -3.99 -5.86
C LEU A 60 -0.20 -4.81 -7.16
N LYS A 61 -0.26 -4.14 -8.33
CA LYS A 61 -0.23 -4.82 -9.64
C LYS A 61 1.07 -5.58 -9.88
N ALA A 62 2.22 -4.97 -9.60
CA ALA A 62 3.53 -5.62 -9.72
C ALA A 62 3.68 -6.81 -8.76
N TYR A 63 3.13 -6.70 -7.56
CA TYR A 63 3.11 -7.75 -6.54
C TYR A 63 2.30 -8.97 -6.98
N ALA A 64 1.06 -8.75 -7.44
CA ALA A 64 0.17 -9.81 -7.93
C ALA A 64 0.75 -10.51 -9.16
N ARG A 65 1.30 -9.74 -10.12
CA ARG A 65 1.99 -10.29 -11.30
C ARG A 65 3.20 -11.16 -10.94
N GLY A 66 3.85 -10.88 -9.82
CA GLY A 66 4.96 -11.69 -9.31
C GLY A 66 4.54 -12.97 -8.57
N GLY A 67 3.25 -13.32 -8.51
CA GLY A 67 2.76 -14.51 -7.81
C GLY A 67 3.04 -14.52 -6.30
N ARG A 68 3.24 -13.34 -5.71
CA ARG A 68 3.78 -13.22 -4.35
C ARG A 68 2.76 -13.54 -3.26
N VAL A 69 3.25 -14.13 -2.18
CA VAL A 69 2.52 -14.38 -0.94
C VAL A 69 3.03 -13.46 0.18
N PRO A 70 2.16 -13.02 1.12
CA PRO A 70 0.71 -13.24 1.18
C PRO A 70 -0.07 -12.45 0.12
N VAL A 71 -1.29 -12.89 -0.21
CA VAL A 71 -2.16 -12.20 -1.18
C VAL A 71 -2.73 -10.92 -0.55
N LEU A 72 -2.47 -9.77 -1.18
CA LEU A 72 -2.78 -8.46 -0.61
C LEU A 72 -4.18 -7.93 -0.96
N GLY A 73 -4.64 -8.20 -2.19
CA GLY A 73 -5.78 -7.53 -2.81
C GLY A 73 -5.37 -6.32 -3.66
N SER A 74 -6.34 -5.62 -4.25
CA SER A 74 -6.15 -4.50 -5.18
C SER A 74 -6.62 -3.14 -4.66
N ASP A 75 -7.37 -3.07 -3.57
CA ASP A 75 -7.91 -1.81 -3.04
C ASP A 75 -6.84 -0.98 -2.31
N VAL A 76 -6.37 0.05 -3.02
CA VAL A 76 -5.41 1.07 -2.57
C VAL A 76 -5.76 1.69 -1.22
N LYS A 77 -7.05 1.85 -0.89
CA LYS A 77 -7.49 2.50 0.37
C LYS A 77 -7.04 1.72 1.61
N ASN A 78 -6.84 0.42 1.48
CA ASN A 78 -6.39 -0.47 2.55
C ASN A 78 -4.87 -0.48 2.76
N PHE A 79 -4.12 0.43 2.13
CA PHE A 79 -2.67 0.50 2.26
C PHE A 79 -2.18 1.89 2.64
N MET A 80 -0.97 1.93 3.19
CA MET A 80 -0.21 3.14 3.52
C MET A 80 1.23 2.95 3.04
N LEU A 81 1.82 3.99 2.47
CA LEU A 81 3.20 4.01 2.01
C LEU A 81 4.01 4.92 2.92
N TYR A 82 5.15 4.44 3.40
CA TYR A 82 6.07 5.16 4.29
C TYR A 82 7.43 5.31 3.63
N CYS A 83 8.17 6.38 3.93
CA CYS A 83 9.59 6.48 3.58
C CYS A 83 10.40 5.55 4.50
N ALA A 84 11.24 4.68 3.95
CA ALA A 84 12.05 3.75 4.76
C ALA A 84 13.16 4.45 5.58
N ASN A 85 13.49 5.69 5.19
CA ASN A 85 14.60 6.49 5.73
C ASN A 85 14.12 7.76 6.48
N GLY A 86 12.80 7.94 6.64
CA GLY A 86 12.19 9.23 7.01
C GLY A 86 11.45 9.21 8.35
N THR A 87 10.67 10.27 8.58
CA THR A 87 9.70 10.31 9.68
C THR A 87 8.72 9.14 9.59
N SER A 88 8.25 8.63 10.74
CA SER A 88 7.28 7.52 10.83
C SER A 88 5.84 7.90 10.43
N GLU A 89 5.72 8.86 9.51
CA GLU A 89 4.46 9.39 9.00
C GLU A 89 4.14 8.74 7.64
N ALA A 90 2.88 8.38 7.43
CA ALA A 90 2.43 7.88 6.13
C ALA A 90 2.39 9.01 5.10
N LEU A 91 2.80 8.69 3.86
CA LEU A 91 2.66 9.61 2.74
C LEU A 91 1.17 9.86 2.43
N SER A 92 0.83 11.11 2.13
CA SER A 92 -0.54 11.45 1.75
C SER A 92 -0.87 10.88 0.36
N PRO A 93 -2.05 10.27 0.12
CA PRO A 93 -2.34 9.61 -1.17
C PRO A 93 -2.29 10.52 -2.40
N GLN A 94 -2.47 11.83 -2.22
CA GLN A 94 -2.41 12.87 -3.26
C GLN A 94 -1.04 13.58 -3.34
N GLU A 95 -0.12 13.26 -2.43
CA GLU A 95 1.25 13.78 -2.44
C GLU A 95 2.01 13.18 -3.64
N ALA A 96 2.86 13.96 -4.28
CA ALA A 96 3.74 13.48 -5.34
C ALA A 96 4.87 12.64 -4.75
N ILE A 97 5.15 11.45 -5.29
CA ILE A 97 6.14 10.51 -4.73
C ILE A 97 7.57 11.10 -4.66
N GLY A 98 7.86 12.11 -5.47
CA GLY A 98 9.12 12.85 -5.44
C GLY A 98 9.31 13.81 -4.27
N SER A 99 8.23 14.25 -3.61
CA SER A 99 8.22 15.37 -2.64
C SER A 99 9.29 15.28 -1.54
N ARG A 100 9.47 14.09 -0.96
CA ARG A 100 10.38 13.83 0.17
C ARG A 100 11.78 13.36 -0.27
N GLY A 101 12.10 13.39 -1.57
CA GLY A 101 13.38 12.94 -2.12
C GLY A 101 13.67 11.43 -1.97
N ALA A 102 12.77 10.67 -1.33
CA ALA A 102 12.98 9.27 -0.99
C ALA A 102 13.04 8.36 -2.24
N ARG A 103 13.74 7.23 -2.08
CA ARG A 103 13.86 6.17 -3.11
C ARG A 103 13.50 4.79 -2.58
N ASN A 104 13.51 4.60 -1.26
CA ASN A 104 13.12 3.37 -0.59
C ASN A 104 11.88 3.63 0.26
N PHE A 105 10.86 2.78 0.09
CA PHE A 105 9.57 2.90 0.73
C PHE A 105 9.15 1.58 1.37
N VAL A 106 8.23 1.66 2.33
CA VAL A 106 7.57 0.49 2.95
C VAL A 106 6.07 0.59 2.70
N LEU A 107 5.49 -0.46 2.11
CA LEU A 107 4.05 -0.59 1.87
C LEU A 107 3.43 -1.47 2.95
N CYS A 108 2.58 -0.88 3.77
CA CYS A 108 1.87 -1.54 4.86
C CYS A 108 0.40 -1.71 4.48
N LYS A 109 -0.18 -2.87 4.79
CA LYS A 109 -1.64 -3.06 4.76
C LYS A 109 -2.22 -2.51 6.07
N LYS A 110 -3.20 -1.62 5.98
CA LYS A 110 -4.00 -1.16 7.12
C LYS A 110 -4.72 -2.39 7.69
N GLN A 111 -4.59 -2.59 8.99
CA GLN A 111 -5.43 -3.53 9.69
C GLN A 111 -6.83 -2.91 9.79
N LEU A 112 -7.80 -3.40 9.00
CA LEU A 112 -9.18 -3.37 9.49
C LEU A 112 -9.12 -4.15 10.80
N GLN A 113 -9.40 -3.49 11.93
CA GLN A 113 -9.57 -4.18 13.19
C GLN A 113 -10.65 -5.25 12.99
N PRO A 114 -10.34 -6.54 13.14
CA PRO A 114 -11.39 -7.49 13.45
C PRO A 114 -11.85 -7.06 14.84
N GLN A 115 -13.12 -6.67 14.97
CA GLN A 115 -13.80 -6.74 16.25
C GLN A 115 -13.48 -8.10 16.88
N MET A 116 -12.80 -8.09 18.03
CA MET A 116 -12.33 -9.32 18.65
C MET A 116 -13.52 -10.04 19.28
N THR A 117 -14.27 -10.77 18.46
CA THR A 117 -15.20 -11.76 18.96
C THR A 117 -14.36 -12.91 19.52
N GLU A 118 -14.49 -13.09 20.83
CA GLU A 118 -13.73 -13.95 21.73
C GLU A 118 -13.95 -15.46 21.44
N GLY A 119 -13.50 -15.93 20.27
CA GLY A 119 -13.81 -17.28 19.78
C GLY A 119 -12.63 -18.04 19.16
N ARG A 120 -11.40 -17.53 19.24
CA ARG A 120 -10.25 -18.10 18.50
C ARG A 120 -9.26 -18.95 19.33
N SER A 121 -9.40 -19.02 20.65
CA SER A 121 -8.56 -19.89 21.48
C SER A 121 -8.89 -21.39 21.31
N GLU A 122 -10.17 -21.74 21.14
CA GLU A 122 -10.61 -23.14 21.19
C GLU A 122 -10.17 -23.96 19.96
N LEU A 123 -10.12 -23.34 18.77
CA LEU A 123 -9.85 -24.05 17.52
C LEU A 123 -8.36 -24.41 17.31
N MET A 124 -7.43 -23.70 17.96
CA MET A 124 -6.00 -23.97 17.78
C MET A 124 -5.50 -25.22 18.52
N ARG A 125 -6.19 -25.68 19.58
CA ARG A 125 -5.75 -26.87 20.33
C ARG A 125 -5.97 -28.19 19.59
N ARG A 126 -6.81 -28.24 18.55
CA ARG A 126 -7.18 -29.48 17.84
C ARG A 126 -6.47 -29.72 16.49
N LYS A 127 -5.65 -28.79 15.98
CA LYS A 127 -5.09 -28.88 14.61
C LYS A 127 -3.57 -28.74 14.50
N ALA A 128 -2.83 -29.19 15.52
CA ALA A 128 -1.37 -29.25 15.52
C ALA A 128 -0.77 -30.63 15.13
N SER A 129 -1.56 -31.72 15.18
CA SER A 129 -1.05 -33.09 15.27
C SER A 129 -0.92 -33.88 13.95
N GLY A 130 -1.72 -33.59 12.91
CA GLY A 130 -1.89 -34.52 11.77
C GLY A 130 -0.74 -34.60 10.76
N TRP A 131 0.10 -33.58 10.65
CA TRP A 131 1.09 -33.40 9.57
C TRP A 131 2.54 -33.65 9.99
N LYS A 132 2.80 -33.74 11.29
CA LYS A 132 4.14 -34.08 11.85
C LYS A 132 4.35 -35.59 11.98
N ALA A 133 3.28 -36.40 11.93
CA ALA A 133 3.33 -37.84 12.18
C ALA A 133 3.74 -38.71 10.97
N TRP A 134 3.60 -38.21 9.73
CA TRP A 134 4.00 -38.96 8.52
C TRP A 134 5.52 -38.97 8.32
N LEU A 135 6.17 -37.81 8.50
CA LEU A 135 7.53 -37.53 8.00
C LEU A 135 8.69 -38.30 8.68
N SER A 136 8.42 -39.22 9.60
CA SER A 136 9.43 -39.91 10.41
C SER A 136 9.79 -41.33 9.95
N LYS A 137 9.26 -41.82 8.82
CA LYS A 137 9.26 -43.28 8.52
C LYS A 137 9.97 -43.77 7.26
N SER A 138 10.78 -42.96 6.58
CA SER A 138 11.52 -43.41 5.38
C SER A 138 12.88 -42.73 5.18
N PHE A 139 13.81 -42.95 6.10
CA PHE A 139 15.26 -42.91 5.86
C PHE A 139 15.99 -43.89 6.78
N SER A 140 15.98 -45.18 6.39
CA SER A 140 16.77 -46.24 7.01
C SER A 140 17.51 -46.98 5.91
N PHE A 141 18.60 -46.36 5.43
CA PHE A 141 19.54 -46.98 4.52
C PHE A 141 20.40 -47.96 5.32
N SER A 142 20.10 -49.27 5.23
CA SER A 142 21.06 -50.27 5.67
C SER A 142 22.24 -50.29 4.71
N ARG A 143 23.43 -50.37 5.29
CA ARG A 143 24.63 -50.82 4.59
C ARG A 143 24.85 -52.31 4.87
#